data_AF-A0A3A2ZI38-F1
#
_entry.id   AF-A0A3A2ZI38-F1
#
_cell.length_a   1.000
_cell.length_b   1.000
_cell.length_c   1.000
_cell.angle_alpha   90.00
_cell.angle_beta   90.00
_cell.angle_gamma   90.00
#
_symmetry.space_group_name_H-M   'P 1'
#
loop_
_entity.id
_entity.type
_entity.pdbx_description
1 polymer ?
#
loop_
_entity_poly.entity_id
_entity_poly.type
_entity_poly.pdbx_seq_one_letter_code
_entity_poly.pdbx_strand_id
1 'polypeptide(L)'
;MCGSIAPIEKICDLADKYGAITFLDEVHAVGMYGPHGAGVAEHLNYDIYASQDTPNPASIKGTVMDRVDIITGTLGKAYGCVGGYIAGSAAMVDTVAA
;
A
#
# COMPACT_ATOMS: atom_id res chain seq x y z
N MET A 1 -4.41 14.02 -10.35
CA MET A 1 -4.35 15.10 -11.37
C MET A 1 -3.05 15.89 -11.30
N CYS A 2 -2.64 16.43 -10.14
CA CYS A 2 -1.41 17.25 -10.04
C CYS A 2 -0.14 16.48 -9.61
N GLY A 3 -0.19 15.15 -9.55
CA GLY A 3 0.98 14.33 -9.17
C GLY A 3 1.51 14.54 -7.75
N SER A 4 0.74 15.20 -6.87
CA SER A 4 1.12 15.40 -5.47
C SER A 4 1.10 14.07 -4.70
N ILE A 5 2.08 13.89 -3.81
CA ILE A 5 2.19 12.71 -2.94
C ILE A 5 1.58 13.04 -1.57
N ALA A 6 0.74 12.14 -1.06
CA ALA A 6 0.12 12.28 0.25
C ALA A 6 1.12 12.02 1.38
N PRO A 7 1.03 12.72 2.53
CA PRO A 7 1.85 12.43 3.71
C PRO A 7 1.31 11.21 4.46
N ILE A 8 1.44 10.01 3.87
CA ILE A 8 0.80 8.76 4.33
C ILE A 8 1.11 8.47 5.80
N GLU A 9 2.38 8.54 6.21
CA GLU A 9 2.80 8.28 7.59
C GLU A 9 2.06 9.15 8.61
N LYS A 10 1.92 10.45 8.33
CA LYS A 10 1.19 11.38 9.21
C LYS A 10 -0.31 11.09 9.24
N ILE A 11 -0.87 10.58 8.15
CA ILE A 11 -2.27 10.17 8.09
C ILE A 11 -2.47 8.92 8.94
N CYS A 12 -1.57 7.93 8.85
CA CYS A 12 -1.57 6.77 9.74
C CYS A 12 -1.44 7.20 11.21
N ASP A 13 -0.57 8.16 11.54
CA ASP A 13 -0.45 8.67 12.93
C ASP A 13 -1.77 9.27 13.44
N LEU A 14 -2.51 9.98 12.58
CA LEU A 14 -3.83 10.51 12.92
C LEU A 14 -4.87 9.40 13.03
N ALA A 15 -4.82 8.39 12.16
CA ALA A 15 -5.71 7.25 12.21
C ALA A 15 -5.56 6.48 13.53
N ASP A 16 -4.31 6.19 13.93
CA ASP A 16 -3.98 5.58 15.22
C ASP A 16 -4.49 6.42 16.40
N LYS A 17 -4.31 7.74 16.33
CA LYS A 17 -4.73 8.67 17.39
C LYS A 17 -6.25 8.73 17.57
N TYR A 18 -7.01 8.66 16.48
CA TYR A 18 -8.47 8.84 16.50
C TYR A 18 -9.26 7.53 16.32
N GLY A 19 -8.59 6.38 16.24
CA GLY A 19 -9.24 5.08 16.04
C GLY A 19 -9.94 4.96 14.69
N ALA A 20 -9.36 5.55 13.65
CA ALA A 20 -9.91 5.50 12.29
C ALA A 20 -9.26 4.38 11.47
N ILE A 21 -9.99 3.88 10.48
CA ILE A 21 -9.47 2.96 9.47
C ILE A 21 -8.90 3.77 8.31
N THR A 22 -7.79 3.31 7.75
CA THR A 22 -7.12 3.88 6.59
C THR A 22 -7.46 3.11 5.31
N PHE A 23 -7.90 3.86 4.29
CA PHE A 23 -8.11 3.33 2.94
C PHE A 23 -7.23 4.12 1.99
N LEU A 24 -6.23 3.44 1.40
CA LEU A 24 -5.22 4.04 0.55
C LEU A 24 -5.35 3.54 -0.88
N ASP A 25 -5.63 4.45 -1.80
CA ASP A 25 -5.62 4.17 -3.24
C ASP A 25 -4.22 4.42 -3.81
N GLU A 26 -3.56 3.34 -4.25
CA GLU A 26 -2.23 3.35 -4.85
C GLU A 26 -2.28 3.12 -6.38
N VAL A 27 -3.44 3.30 -7.02
CA VAL A 27 -3.66 3.02 -8.45
C VAL A 27 -2.69 3.78 -9.37
N HIS A 28 -2.18 4.95 -8.94
CA HIS A 28 -1.19 5.73 -9.69
C HIS A 28 0.28 5.50 -9.26
N ALA A 29 0.52 4.57 -8.35
CA ALA A 29 1.82 4.33 -7.74
C ALA A 29 2.30 2.87 -7.85
N VAL A 30 1.37 1.91 -7.81
CA VAL A 30 1.67 0.50 -8.03
C VAL A 30 2.38 0.28 -9.36
N GLY A 31 3.42 -0.54 -9.35
CA GLY A 31 4.34 -0.78 -10.47
C GLY A 31 5.35 0.34 -10.74
N MET A 32 5.33 1.46 -9.99
CA MET A 32 6.19 2.63 -10.25
C MET A 32 7.01 3.08 -9.03
N TYR A 33 6.50 2.88 -7.80
CA TYR A 33 7.15 3.32 -6.56
C TYR A 33 7.48 2.14 -5.64
N GLY A 34 8.58 2.30 -4.89
CA GLY A 34 9.15 1.24 -4.05
C GLY A 34 10.12 0.34 -4.83
N PRO A 35 11.01 -0.40 -4.14
CA PRO A 35 11.98 -1.27 -4.80
C PRO A 35 11.33 -2.41 -5.60
N HIS A 36 10.13 -2.85 -5.21
CA HIS A 36 9.38 -3.92 -5.88
C HIS A 36 8.12 -3.42 -6.58
N GLY A 37 7.88 -2.10 -6.59
CA GLY A 37 6.70 -1.53 -7.22
C GLY A 37 5.41 -1.73 -6.43
N ALA A 38 5.46 -1.91 -5.10
CA ALA A 38 4.24 -2.10 -4.31
C ALA A 38 3.50 -0.78 -4.01
N GLY A 39 4.13 0.39 -4.24
CA GLY A 39 3.49 1.70 -4.10
C GLY A 39 4.32 2.71 -3.32
N VAL A 40 3.74 3.88 -3.05
CA VAL A 40 4.38 4.93 -2.25
C VAL A 40 4.54 4.46 -0.79
N ALA A 41 3.59 3.68 -0.26
CA ALA A 41 3.70 3.15 1.09
C ALA A 41 4.93 2.25 1.28
N GLU A 42 5.30 1.45 0.27
CA GLU A 42 6.56 0.71 0.25
C GLU A 42 7.77 1.66 0.17
N HIS A 43 7.68 2.67 -0.69
CA HIS A 43 8.75 3.64 -0.91
C HIS A 43 9.13 4.44 0.33
N LEU A 44 8.20 4.70 1.25
CA LEU A 44 8.49 5.41 2.51
C LEU A 44 9.43 4.63 3.45
N ASN A 45 9.54 3.32 3.27
CA ASN A 45 10.51 2.47 3.97
C ASN A 45 11.42 1.73 2.98
N TYR A 46 11.89 2.45 1.94
CA TYR A 46 12.64 1.90 0.80
C TYR A 46 13.79 0.98 1.22
N ASP A 47 14.69 1.43 2.08
CA ASP A 47 15.90 0.67 2.45
C ASP A 47 15.56 -0.67 3.14
N ILE A 48 14.48 -0.68 3.92
CA ILE A 48 14.02 -1.88 4.61
C ILE A 48 13.55 -2.92 3.58
N TYR A 49 12.72 -2.49 2.62
CA TYR A 49 12.22 -3.39 1.58
C TYR A 49 13.33 -3.79 0.59
N ALA A 50 14.17 -2.85 0.17
CA ALA A 50 15.27 -3.11 -0.78
C ALA A 50 16.32 -4.07 -0.22
N SER A 51 16.46 -4.17 1.11
CA SER A 51 17.34 -5.16 1.75
C SER A 51 16.84 -6.60 1.62
N GLN A 52 15.56 -6.81 1.31
CA GLN A 52 14.98 -8.13 1.09
C GLN A 52 15.28 -8.57 -0.35
N ASP A 53 16.28 -9.44 -0.54
CA ASP A 53 16.64 -10.01 -1.85
C ASP A 53 15.63 -11.09 -2.30
N THR A 54 14.39 -10.67 -2.53
CA THR A 54 13.27 -11.53 -2.97
C THR A 54 12.32 -10.73 -3.85
N PRO A 55 11.76 -11.32 -4.93
CA PRO A 55 10.71 -10.67 -5.71
C PRO A 55 9.41 -10.45 -4.92
N ASN A 56 9.23 -11.15 -3.79
CA ASN A 56 8.07 -11.05 -2.92
C ASN A 56 8.54 -10.74 -1.50
N PRO A 57 8.82 -9.48 -1.17
CA PRO A 57 9.19 -9.09 0.18
C PRO A 57 8.02 -9.31 1.15
N ALA A 58 8.34 -9.72 2.37
CA ALA A 58 7.33 -9.80 3.42
C ALA A 58 7.01 -8.39 3.94
N SER A 59 5.74 -8.17 4.31
CA SER A 59 5.38 -6.99 5.11
C SER A 59 6.12 -7.05 6.44
N ILE A 60 6.68 -5.92 6.87
CA ILE A 60 7.43 -5.81 8.12
C ILE A 60 6.62 -4.99 9.09
N LYS A 61 6.44 -5.53 10.30
CA LYS A 61 5.61 -4.89 11.30
C LYS A 61 6.10 -3.47 11.62
N GLY A 62 5.18 -2.51 11.54
CA GLY A 62 5.45 -1.10 11.89
C GLY A 62 6.00 -0.25 10.75
N THR A 63 6.17 -0.78 9.53
CA THR A 63 6.37 0.05 8.33
C THR A 63 5.08 0.79 7.97
N VAL A 64 5.17 1.82 7.13
CA VAL A 64 4.00 2.58 6.68
C VAL A 64 3.04 1.69 5.90
N MET A 65 3.54 0.82 5.02
CA MET A 65 2.70 -0.12 4.27
C MET A 65 1.96 -1.12 5.16
N ASP A 66 2.59 -1.58 6.26
CA ASP A 66 1.97 -2.47 7.25
C ASP A 66 0.88 -1.78 8.08
N ARG A 67 1.02 -0.47 8.29
CA ARG A 67 0.07 0.35 9.07
C ARG A 67 -1.20 0.73 8.31
N VAL A 68 -1.26 0.50 7.00
CA VAL A 68 -2.45 0.81 6.20
C VAL A 68 -3.40 -0.38 6.22
N ASP A 69 -4.66 -0.15 6.59
CA ASP A 69 -5.64 -1.23 6.77
C ASP A 69 -6.10 -1.83 5.44
N ILE A 70 -6.34 -0.97 4.45
CA ILE A 70 -6.82 -1.35 3.13
C ILE A 70 -6.03 -0.57 2.07
N ILE A 71 -5.33 -1.29 1.20
CA ILE A 71 -4.66 -0.74 0.02
C ILE A 71 -5.42 -1.19 -1.21
N THR A 72 -5.69 -0.26 -2.13
CA THR A 72 -6.31 -0.60 -3.42
C THR A 72 -5.39 -0.28 -4.58
N GLY A 73 -5.49 -1.09 -5.62
CA GLY A 73 -4.70 -0.93 -6.83
C GLY A 73 -5.46 -1.35 -8.06
N THR A 74 -4.91 -0.99 -9.23
CA THR A 74 -5.46 -1.37 -10.53
C THR A 74 -4.47 -2.20 -11.31
N LEU A 75 -4.99 -3.15 -12.07
CA LEU A 75 -4.23 -3.86 -13.10
C LEU A 75 -4.23 -3.08 -14.43
N GLY A 76 -5.06 -2.03 -14.55
CA GLY A 76 -5.31 -1.25 -15.76
C GLY A 76 -4.26 -0.23 -16.19
N LYS A 77 -3.16 -0.08 -15.44
CA LYS A 77 -2.15 0.96 -15.67
C LYS A 77 -0.76 0.35 -15.82
N ALA A 78 0.11 0.51 -14.82
CA ALA A 78 1.49 0.04 -14.87
C ALA A 78 1.59 -1.47 -15.16
N TYR A 79 0.60 -2.24 -14.72
CA TYR A 79 0.54 -3.69 -14.94
C TYR A 79 -0.03 -4.13 -16.30
N GLY A 80 -0.61 -3.24 -17.11
CA GLY A 80 -1.00 -3.52 -18.50
C GLY A 80 -2.16 -4.51 -18.72
N CYS A 81 -2.95 -4.82 -17.70
CA CYS A 81 -4.12 -5.70 -17.77
C CYS A 81 -5.42 -4.93 -17.51
N VAL A 82 -6.47 -5.58 -16.99
CA VAL A 82 -7.72 -4.93 -16.56
C VAL A 82 -8.17 -5.55 -15.24
N GLY A 83 -8.78 -4.72 -14.38
CA GLY A 83 -9.25 -5.13 -13.06
C GLY A 83 -8.72 -4.24 -11.94
N GLY A 84 -9.20 -4.50 -10.74
CA GLY A 84 -8.77 -3.87 -9.51
C GLY A 84 -8.69 -4.89 -8.39
N TYR A 85 -7.99 -4.54 -7.32
CA TYR A 85 -7.86 -5.38 -6.15
C TYR A 85 -7.89 -4.52 -4.88
N ILE A 86 -8.20 -5.19 -3.78
CA ILE A 86 -7.95 -4.69 -2.43
C ILE A 86 -6.94 -5.64 -1.76
N ALA A 87 -6.05 -5.08 -0.96
CA ALA A 87 -5.14 -5.80 -0.09
C ALA A 87 -5.35 -5.31 1.34
N GLY A 88 -5.38 -6.23 2.28
CA GLY A 88 -5.61 -5.97 3.70
C GLY A 88 -5.52 -7.26 4.50
N SER A 89 -5.91 -7.22 5.77
CA SER A 89 -5.94 -8.44 6.60
C SER A 89 -6.87 -9.51 6.01
N ALA A 90 -6.57 -10.79 6.27
CA ALA A 90 -7.41 -11.89 5.80
C ALA A 90 -8.88 -11.74 6.26
N ALA A 91 -9.10 -11.29 7.49
CA ALA A 91 -10.44 -11.01 8.02
C ALA A 91 -11.14 -9.87 7.27
N MET A 92 -10.40 -8.82 6.88
CA MET A 92 -10.94 -7.72 6.08
C MET A 92 -11.33 -8.20 4.67
N VAL A 93 -10.46 -8.98 4.02
CA VAL A 93 -10.73 -9.54 2.69
C VAL A 93 -11.95 -10.47 2.73
N ASP A 94 -12.04 -11.34 3.74
CA ASP A 94 -13.18 -12.25 3.93
C ASP A 94 -14.48 -11.47 4.17
N THR A 95 -14.43 -10.39 4.95
CA THR A 95 -15.59 -9.52 5.21
C THR A 95 -16.12 -8.85 3.93
N VAL A 96 -15.25 -8.50 2.99
CA VAL A 96 -15.65 -7.87 1.71
C VAL A 96 -16.10 -8.92 0.68
N ALA A 97 -15.54 -10.12 0.73
CA ALA A 97 -15.82 -11.19 -0.22
C ALA A 97 -17.05 -12.05 0.15
N ALA A 98 -17.55 -11.93 1.39
CA ALA A 98 -18.77 -12.57 1.88
C ALA A 98 -20.04 -11.96 1.28
#